data_AF-A0A0G4NWK3-F1
#
_entry.id   AF-A0A0G4NWK3-F1
#
_cell.length_a   1.000
_cell.length_b   1.000
_cell.length_c   1.000
_cell.angle_alpha   90.00
_cell.angle_beta   90.00
_cell.angle_gamma   90.00
#
_symmetry.space_group_name_H-M   'P 1'
#
loop_
_entity.id
_entity.type
_entity.pdbx_description
1 polymer ?
#
loop_
_entity_poly.entity_id
_entity_poly.type
_entity_poly.pdbx_seq_one_letter_code
_entity_poly.pdbx_strand_id
1 'polypeptide(L)'
;MPSSNLKINPRFSPLWEMQLPTLVHLPERPDITRGNKTVLATLGFKTSEEMMLSLGKCLESPIVYTQVDMDTYDALFPGWGKEMGLMVKYFEALGENAWTASGPGNHALIKAEDLDLHVGKELESWEDAMSKKNWKSVFA
;
A
#
# COMPACT_ATOMS: atom_id res chain seq x y z
N MET A 1 -16.15 -10.88 30.18
CA MET A 1 -15.95 -11.55 28.88
C MET A 1 -14.44 -11.58 28.61
N PRO A 2 -13.85 -12.72 28.26
CA PRO A 2 -12.39 -12.84 28.21
C PRO A 2 -11.85 -12.14 26.96
N SER A 3 -10.86 -11.28 27.17
CA SER A 3 -10.06 -10.64 26.13
C SER A 3 -9.27 -11.71 25.36
N SER A 4 -9.59 -11.88 24.08
CA SER A 4 -8.81 -12.72 23.18
C SER A 4 -7.49 -12.02 22.88
N ASN A 5 -6.44 -12.43 23.59
CA ASN A 5 -5.05 -12.16 23.22
C ASN A 5 -4.76 -12.82 21.86
N LEU A 6 -4.96 -12.09 20.77
CA LEU A 6 -4.47 -12.48 19.46
C LEU A 6 -2.93 -12.34 19.48
N LYS A 7 -2.22 -13.44 19.72
CA LYS A 7 -0.78 -13.50 19.46
C LYS A 7 -0.57 -13.66 17.96
N ILE A 8 -0.34 -12.54 17.28
CA ILE A 8 0.01 -12.53 15.86
C ILE A 8 1.49 -12.90 15.73
N ASN A 9 1.76 -13.93 14.92
CA ASN A 9 3.09 -14.48 14.65
C ASN A 9 3.82 -13.55 13.65
N PRO A 10 5.01 -12.98 13.97
CA PRO A 10 5.60 -11.85 13.25
C PRO A 10 6.31 -12.23 11.93
N ARG A 11 5.96 -13.35 11.29
CA ARG A 11 6.65 -13.83 10.08
C ARG A 11 5.99 -13.45 8.74
N PHE A 12 5.01 -12.55 8.74
CA PHE A 12 4.33 -12.14 7.52
C PHE A 12 4.60 -10.67 7.17
N SER A 13 5.05 -10.44 5.93
CA SER A 13 5.19 -9.21 5.12
C SER A 13 5.21 -7.84 5.81
N PRO A 14 6.22 -6.98 5.61
CA PRO A 14 6.32 -5.67 6.28
C PRO A 14 5.38 -4.57 5.71
N LEU A 15 4.32 -4.94 4.98
CA LEU A 15 3.31 -4.04 4.41
C LEU A 15 2.10 -3.82 5.34
N TRP A 16 1.78 -4.74 6.26
CA TRP A 16 0.65 -4.57 7.19
C TRP A 16 0.92 -3.47 8.22
N GLU A 17 2.18 -3.26 8.62
CA GLU A 17 2.58 -2.22 9.59
C GLU A 17 2.21 -0.82 9.10
N MET A 18 2.23 -0.59 7.79
CA MET A 18 1.84 0.70 7.19
C MET A 18 0.33 0.94 7.23
N GLN A 19 -0.49 -0.10 7.39
CA GLN A 19 -1.97 -0.03 7.36
C GLN A 19 -2.61 -0.14 8.75
N LEU A 20 -1.86 -0.58 9.76
CA LEU A 20 -2.32 -0.73 11.15
C LEU A 20 -2.96 0.53 11.76
N PRO A 21 -2.39 1.74 11.59
CA PRO A 21 -2.93 2.92 12.24
C PRO A 21 -4.37 3.17 11.80
N THR A 22 -4.66 3.03 10.50
CA THR A 22 -6.01 3.18 9.97
C THR A 22 -6.97 2.18 10.62
N LEU A 23 -6.61 0.89 10.68
CA LEU A 23 -7.48 -0.16 11.24
C LEU A 23 -7.80 0.03 12.73
N VAL A 24 -6.86 0.56 13.51
CA VAL A 24 -7.03 0.80 14.95
C VAL A 24 -7.97 1.98 15.22
N HIS A 25 -7.97 3.01 14.38
CA HIS A 25 -8.79 4.22 14.60
C HIS A 25 -10.22 4.07 14.07
N LEU A 26 -10.52 3.05 13.24
CA LEU A 26 -11.88 2.85 12.71
C LEU A 26 -12.96 2.70 13.81
N PRO A 27 -12.76 1.92 14.88
CA PRO A 27 -13.75 1.77 15.95
C PRO A 27 -13.93 3.03 16.81
N GLU A 28 -12.96 3.95 16.80
CA GLU A 28 -12.97 5.17 17.62
C GLU A 28 -13.83 6.30 17.02
N ARG A 29 -14.09 6.23 15.70
CA ARG A 29 -14.89 7.20 14.95
C ARG A 29 -16.12 6.57 14.27
N PRO A 30 -17.00 5.90 15.03
CA PRO A 30 -18.16 5.19 14.47
C PRO A 30 -19.17 6.12 13.78
N ASP A 31 -19.13 7.42 14.07
CA ASP A 31 -19.90 8.48 13.42
C ASP A 31 -19.61 8.59 11.92
N ILE A 32 -18.36 8.40 11.54
CA ILE A 32 -17.92 8.48 10.14
C ILE A 32 -17.62 7.12 9.52
N THR A 33 -17.29 6.09 10.31
CA THR A 33 -16.89 4.76 9.81
C THR A 33 -18.02 3.74 9.70
N ARG A 34 -19.18 3.96 10.33
CA ARG A 34 -20.35 3.07 10.18
C ARG A 34 -21.11 3.33 8.87
N GLY A 35 -21.64 2.26 8.27
CA GLY A 35 -22.44 2.28 7.04
C GLY A 35 -21.71 1.69 5.83
N ASN A 36 -22.30 1.82 4.63
CA ASN A 36 -21.71 1.36 3.36
C ASN A 36 -20.64 2.34 2.86
N LYS A 37 -19.62 2.63 3.70
CA LYS A 37 -18.51 3.53 3.37
C LYS A 37 -17.22 2.73 3.22
N THR A 38 -16.35 3.19 2.33
CA THR A 38 -15.09 2.51 2.03
C THR A 38 -13.93 3.33 2.58
N VAL A 39 -13.03 2.68 3.30
CA VAL A 39 -11.80 3.31 3.82
C VAL A 39 -10.71 3.15 2.79
N LEU A 40 -10.06 4.25 2.42
CA LEU A 40 -8.92 4.26 1.53
C LEU A 40 -7.64 4.43 2.34
N ALA A 41 -6.90 3.34 2.51
CA ALA A 41 -5.60 3.33 3.16
C ALA A 41 -4.49 3.71 2.16
N THR A 42 -4.46 4.97 1.73
CA THR A 42 -3.39 5.52 0.91
C THR A 42 -2.96 6.90 1.42
N LEU A 43 -1.67 7.22 1.25
CA LEU A 43 -1.10 8.55 1.46
C LEU A 43 -0.89 9.32 0.14
N GLY A 44 -1.16 8.66 -0.99
CA GLY A 44 -0.94 9.20 -2.33
C GLY A 44 -0.58 8.11 -3.32
N PHE A 45 -0.42 8.50 -4.58
CA PHE A 45 -0.03 7.61 -5.67
C PHE A 45 1.38 7.95 -6.15
N LYS A 46 2.17 6.91 -6.44
CA LYS A 46 3.51 7.03 -7.03
C LYS A 46 3.60 6.03 -8.19
N THR A 47 4.37 6.37 -9.20
CA THR A 47 4.70 5.43 -10.28
C THR A 47 5.73 4.41 -9.79
N SER A 48 5.80 3.26 -10.47
CA SER A 48 6.83 2.25 -10.20
C SER A 48 8.25 2.83 -10.34
N GLU A 49 8.47 3.73 -11.29
CA GLU A 49 9.75 4.44 -11.46
C GLU A 49 10.06 5.31 -10.24
N GLU A 50 9.11 6.15 -9.81
CA GLU A 50 9.30 7.02 -8.64
C GLU A 50 9.61 6.23 -7.37
N MET A 51 8.90 5.11 -7.15
CA MET A 51 9.16 4.23 -6.01
C MET A 51 10.58 3.65 -6.04
N MET A 52 11.02 3.15 -7.21
CA MET A 52 12.36 2.56 -7.36
C MET A 52 13.49 3.58 -7.27
N LEU A 53 13.31 4.77 -7.86
CA LEU A 53 14.30 5.84 -7.76
C LEU A 53 14.38 6.40 -6.33
N SER A 54 13.26 6.48 -5.61
CA SER A 54 13.23 6.86 -4.20
C SER A 54 13.98 5.83 -3.33
N LEU A 55 13.77 4.54 -3.58
CA LEU A 55 14.53 3.47 -2.92
C LEU A 55 16.04 3.56 -3.20
N GLY A 56 16.44 3.87 -4.44
CA GLY A 56 17.85 4.03 -4.79
C GLY A 56 18.53 5.16 -4.02
N LYS A 57 17.80 6.28 -3.81
CA LYS A 57 18.26 7.37 -2.94
C LYS A 57 18.42 6.91 -1.49
N CYS A 58 17.44 6.19 -0.93
CA CYS A 58 17.53 5.66 0.43
C CYS A 58 18.70 4.67 0.62
N LEU A 59 19.01 3.88 -0.41
CA LEU A 59 20.12 2.92 -0.38
C LEU A 59 21.49 3.53 -0.69
N GLU A 60 21.53 4.80 -1.07
CA GLU A 60 22.72 5.48 -1.62
C GLU A 60 23.37 4.66 -2.76
N SER A 61 22.54 4.01 -3.57
CA SER A 61 22.98 3.06 -4.60
C SER A 61 22.36 3.41 -5.96
N PRO A 62 23.12 3.28 -7.06
CA PRO A 62 22.58 3.53 -8.39
C PRO A 62 21.56 2.44 -8.74
N ILE A 63 20.29 2.83 -8.87
CA ILE A 63 19.21 1.98 -9.37
C ILE A 63 18.83 2.44 -10.77
N VAL A 64 18.73 1.50 -11.69
CA VAL A 64 18.17 1.73 -13.03
C VAL A 64 16.78 1.10 -13.07
N TYR A 65 15.78 1.92 -13.33
CA TYR A 65 14.43 1.43 -13.62
C TYR A 65 14.37 0.96 -15.08
N THR A 66 13.88 -0.25 -15.31
CA THR A 66 13.62 -0.77 -16.65
C THR A 66 12.18 -1.26 -16.70
N GLN A 67 11.41 -0.70 -17.62
CA GLN A 67 10.08 -1.20 -17.93
C GLN A 67 10.19 -2.42 -18.85
N VAL A 68 9.48 -3.49 -18.50
CA VAL A 68 9.38 -4.71 -19.32
C VAL A 68 7.92 -4.93 -19.71
N ASP A 69 7.70 -5.58 -20.84
CA ASP A 69 6.37 -6.04 -21.21
C ASP A 69 5.91 -7.22 -20.35
N MET A 70 4.61 -7.50 -20.35
CA MET A 70 4.03 -8.53 -19.51
C MET A 70 4.42 -9.95 -19.90
N ASP A 71 4.73 -10.21 -21.18
CA ASP A 71 5.15 -11.54 -21.64
C ASP A 71 6.57 -11.82 -21.12
N THR A 72 7.44 -10.82 -21.17
CA THR A 72 8.76 -10.84 -20.53
C THR A 72 8.65 -11.03 -19.01
N TYR A 73 7.72 -10.34 -18.34
CA TYR A 73 7.53 -10.49 -16.89
C TYR A 73 7.00 -11.88 -16.50
N ASP A 74 6.07 -12.46 -17.26
CA ASP A 74 5.56 -13.83 -17.03
C ASP A 74 6.62 -14.90 -17.28
N ALA A 75 7.51 -14.70 -18.26
CA ALA A 75 8.65 -15.59 -18.48
C ALA A 75 9.63 -15.59 -17.28
N LEU A 76 9.78 -14.45 -16.60
CA LEU A 76 10.61 -14.32 -15.39
C LEU A 76 9.94 -14.87 -14.12
N PHE A 77 8.61 -14.72 -14.01
CA PHE A 77 7.83 -15.15 -12.85
C PHE A 77 6.61 -15.99 -13.26
N PRO A 78 6.82 -17.26 -13.69
CA PRO A 78 5.75 -18.09 -14.23
C PRO A 78 4.62 -18.27 -13.23
N GLY A 79 3.39 -17.95 -13.64
CA GLY A 79 2.19 -18.10 -12.83
C GLY A 79 1.88 -16.93 -11.89
N TRP A 80 2.81 -15.99 -11.66
CA TRP A 80 2.50 -14.69 -11.05
C TRP A 80 2.39 -13.60 -12.10
N GLY A 81 3.06 -13.75 -13.24
CA GLY A 81 3.05 -12.74 -14.30
C GLY A 81 1.70 -12.52 -14.93
N LYS A 82 0.90 -13.58 -15.11
CA LYS A 82 -0.47 -13.46 -15.61
C LYS A 82 -1.38 -12.64 -14.67
N GLU A 83 -1.39 -12.97 -13.38
CA GLU A 83 -2.19 -12.29 -12.35
C GLU A 83 -1.74 -10.83 -12.19
N MET A 84 -0.43 -10.60 -12.09
CA MET A 84 0.13 -9.25 -12.02
C MET A 84 -0.18 -8.45 -13.29
N GLY A 85 -0.14 -9.08 -14.47
CA GLY A 85 -0.48 -8.43 -15.73
C GLY A 85 -1.92 -8.00 -15.82
N LEU A 86 -2.84 -8.80 -15.30
CA LEU A 86 -4.25 -8.41 -15.19
C LEU A 86 -4.42 -7.23 -14.22
N MET A 87 -3.75 -7.24 -13.07
CA MET A 87 -3.78 -6.12 -12.13
C MET A 87 -3.19 -4.84 -12.71
N VAL A 88 -2.03 -4.91 -13.38
CA VAL A 88 -1.40 -3.73 -14.00
C VAL A 88 -2.31 -3.15 -15.08
N LYS A 89 -2.88 -3.98 -15.95
CA LYS A 89 -3.85 -3.50 -16.96
C LYS A 89 -5.08 -2.85 -16.33
N TYR A 90 -5.56 -3.39 -15.21
CA TYR A 90 -6.66 -2.80 -14.45
C TYR A 90 -6.26 -1.43 -13.86
N PHE A 91 -5.06 -1.31 -13.29
CA PHE A 91 -4.53 -0.06 -12.78
C PHE A 91 -4.28 0.97 -13.88
N GLU A 92 -3.80 0.57 -15.05
CA GLU A 92 -3.63 1.47 -16.21
C GLU A 92 -4.97 1.97 -16.75
N ALA A 93 -5.98 1.10 -16.81
CA ALA A 93 -7.29 1.45 -17.33
C ALA A 93 -8.07 2.42 -16.41
N LEU A 94 -7.93 2.27 -15.09
CA LEU A 94 -8.73 3.02 -14.11
C LEU A 94 -7.93 4.07 -13.35
N GLY A 95 -6.59 4.01 -13.36
CA GLY A 95 -5.71 4.91 -12.63
C GLY A 95 -6.03 4.93 -11.14
N GLU A 96 -6.19 6.13 -10.57
CA GLU A 96 -6.59 6.32 -9.18
C GLU A 96 -7.95 5.69 -8.86
N ASN A 97 -8.84 5.58 -9.86
CA ASN A 97 -10.16 4.98 -9.66
C ASN A 97 -10.11 3.47 -9.45
N ALA A 98 -8.98 2.82 -9.75
CA ALA A 98 -8.76 1.42 -9.40
C ALA A 98 -8.83 1.19 -7.88
N TRP A 99 -8.54 2.23 -7.09
CA TRP A 99 -8.45 2.21 -5.64
C TRP A 99 -9.62 2.92 -4.96
N THR A 100 -10.51 3.55 -5.73
CA THR A 100 -11.73 4.19 -5.22
C THR A 100 -12.94 3.28 -5.43
N ALA A 101 -13.94 3.41 -4.56
CA ALA A 101 -15.16 2.62 -4.66
C ALA A 101 -15.93 3.00 -5.93
N SER A 102 -15.72 2.23 -7.01
CA SER A 102 -16.41 2.38 -8.28
C SER A 102 -17.60 1.41 -8.31
N GLY A 103 -18.78 1.91 -7.90
CA GLY A 103 -20.03 1.13 -7.92
C GLY A 103 -21.28 2.02 -7.83
N PRO A 104 -22.43 1.55 -8.35
CA PRO A 104 -23.69 2.29 -8.22
C PRO A 104 -24.07 2.41 -6.75
N GLY A 105 -23.92 3.62 -6.19
CA GLY A 105 -24.16 3.84 -4.76
C GLY A 105 -23.37 4.97 -4.11
N ASN A 106 -22.45 5.63 -4.84
CA ASN A 106 -21.64 6.77 -4.36
C ASN A 106 -21.18 6.55 -2.91
N HIS A 107 -20.45 5.45 -2.69
CA HIS A 107 -19.95 5.09 -1.37
C HIS A 107 -18.95 6.15 -0.94
N ALA A 108 -19.28 6.89 0.13
CA ALA A 108 -18.37 7.90 0.65
C ALA A 108 -17.03 7.25 1.02
N LEU A 109 -15.96 7.86 0.54
CA LEU A 109 -14.58 7.44 0.77
C LEU A 109 -14.05 8.14 2.03
N ILE A 110 -13.58 7.34 2.98
CA ILE A 110 -12.93 7.83 4.20
C ILE A 110 -11.43 7.78 3.96
N LYS A 111 -10.78 8.95 4.03
CA LYS A 111 -9.34 9.08 3.93
C LYS A 111 -8.69 9.14 5.32
N ALA A 112 -7.36 9.10 5.34
CA ALA A 112 -6.58 9.23 6.57
C ALA A 112 -6.93 10.51 7.35
N GLU A 113 -7.10 11.63 6.65
CA GLU A 113 -7.36 12.93 7.24
C GLU A 113 -8.74 13.01 7.90
N ASP A 114 -9.73 12.27 7.39
CA ASP A 114 -11.06 12.17 7.99
C ASP A 114 -11.02 11.48 9.37
N LEU A 115 -10.02 10.61 9.57
CA LEU A 115 -9.73 9.91 10.82
C LEU A 115 -8.73 10.68 11.71
N ASP A 116 -8.35 11.91 11.34
CA ASP A 116 -7.34 12.73 12.02
C ASP A 116 -5.95 12.05 12.10
N LEU A 117 -5.62 11.24 11.09
CA LEU A 117 -4.32 10.59 10.97
C LEU A 117 -3.38 11.44 10.11
N HIS A 118 -2.17 11.67 10.62
CA HIS A 118 -1.19 12.53 9.96
C HIS A 118 0.15 11.83 9.73
N VAL A 119 0.80 12.16 8.61
CA VAL A 119 2.15 11.69 8.30
C VAL A 119 3.15 12.27 9.30
N GLY A 120 4.07 11.43 9.78
CA GLY A 120 5.08 11.79 10.78
C GLY A 120 4.60 11.65 12.23
N LYS A 121 3.34 11.30 12.45
CA LYS A 121 2.76 11.06 13.78
C LYS A 121 2.24 9.63 13.88
N GLU A 122 1.09 9.34 13.26
CA GLU A 122 0.52 7.99 13.20
C GLU A 122 0.88 7.27 11.89
N LEU A 123 1.07 8.01 10.79
CA LEU A 123 1.34 7.46 9.48
C LEU A 123 2.79 7.70 9.06
N GLU A 124 3.30 6.77 8.26
CA GLU A 124 4.67 6.80 7.77
C GLU A 124 4.68 7.05 6.25
N SER A 125 5.52 7.98 5.80
CA SER A 125 5.71 8.21 4.36
C SER A 125 6.44 7.04 3.70
N TRP A 126 6.37 6.96 2.36
CA TRP A 126 7.13 5.96 1.62
C TRP A 126 8.64 6.06 1.92
N GLU A 127 9.17 7.29 1.91
CA GLU A 127 10.59 7.58 2.13
C GLU A 127 11.04 7.19 3.55
N ASP A 128 10.22 7.48 4.56
CA ASP A 128 10.50 7.10 5.95
C ASP A 128 10.49 5.58 6.10
N ALA A 129 9.45 4.91 5.54
CA ALA A 129 9.30 3.47 5.59
C ALA A 129 10.46 2.74 4.88
N MET A 130 10.94 3.29 3.76
CA MET A 130 12.10 2.75 3.06
C MET A 130 13.39 2.96 3.88
N SER A 131 13.57 4.12 4.50
CA SER A 131 14.80 4.43 5.24
C SER A 131 14.95 3.64 6.54
N LYS A 132 13.86 3.32 7.23
CA LYS A 132 13.89 2.53 8.47
C LYS A 132 14.20 1.05 8.26
N LYS A 133 13.89 0.52 7.08
CA LYS A 133 14.08 -0.89 6.77
C LYS A 133 15.50 -1.14 6.30
N ASN A 134 16.11 -2.23 6.79
CA ASN A 134 17.44 -2.66 6.36
C ASN A 134 17.41 -3.30 4.96
N TRP A 135 16.98 -2.56 3.93
CA TRP A 135 16.89 -3.06 2.56
C TRP A 135 18.24 -3.52 2.01
N LYS A 136 19.35 -3.00 2.53
CA LYS A 136 20.69 -3.50 2.21
C LYS A 136 20.84 -4.99 2.47
N SER A 137 20.18 -5.56 3.49
CA SER A 137 20.24 -7.01 3.73
C SER A 137 19.34 -7.85 2.81
N VAL A 138 18.46 -7.21 2.03
CA VAL A 138 17.59 -7.88 1.04
C VAL A 138 18.29 -7.93 -0.32
N PHE A 139 19.10 -6.92 -0.62
CA PHE A 139 19.79 -6.77 -1.90
C PHE A 139 21.30 -7.11 -1.87
N ALA A 140 21.85 -7.49 -0.71
CA ALA A 140 23.23 -7.99 -0.55
C ALA A 140 23.30 -9.51 -0.74
#